data_AF-A0A1G0MZS8-F1
#
_entry.id   AF-A0A1G0MZS8-F1
#
_cell.length_a   1.000
_cell.length_b   1.000
_cell.length_c   1.000
_cell.angle_alpha   90.00
_cell.angle_beta   90.00
_cell.angle_gamma   90.00
#
_symmetry.space_group_name_H-M   'P 1'
#
loop_
_entity.id
_entity.type
_entity.pdbx_description
1 polymer ?
#
loop_
_entity_poly.entity_id
_entity_poly.type
_entity_poly.pdbx_seq_one_letter_code
_entity_poly.pdbx_strand_id
1 'polypeptide(L)'
;MRNKGTKSIEINFHVGKELFSKMSVLQDAGLNSSAIARLAIRKCSESRLDEESESAFPQRLLLYLHADEAKLLDELAAKQGDRLRAHTLRRLIATYLRIHSSSIEALF
;
A
#
# COMPACT_ATOMS: atom_id res chain seq x y z
N MET A 1 -19.04 -3.12 -27.49
CA MET A 1 -17.59 -3.03 -27.18
C MET A 1 -17.34 -3.83 -25.92
N ARG A 2 -16.45 -4.84 -25.96
CA ARG A 2 -16.17 -5.72 -24.81
C ARG A 2 -15.40 -4.93 -23.76
N ASN A 3 -16.01 -4.66 -22.61
CA ASN A 3 -15.27 -4.31 -21.39
C ASN A 3 -14.42 -5.53 -21.03
N LYS A 4 -13.16 -5.55 -21.47
CA LYS A 4 -12.16 -6.47 -20.92
C LYS A 4 -12.05 -6.10 -19.44
N GLY A 5 -12.76 -6.82 -18.58
CA GLY A 5 -12.63 -6.67 -17.14
C GLY A 5 -11.16 -6.75 -16.78
N THR A 6 -10.58 -5.63 -16.37
CA THR A 6 -9.21 -5.56 -15.86
C THR A 6 -9.13 -6.54 -14.72
N LYS A 7 -8.46 -7.68 -14.95
CA LYS A 7 -8.33 -8.76 -13.99
C LYS A 7 -7.61 -8.20 -12.76
N SER A 8 -8.36 -7.98 -11.69
CA SER A 8 -7.82 -7.54 -10.40
C SER A 8 -7.17 -8.74 -9.70
N ILE A 9 -6.00 -8.51 -9.12
CA ILE A 9 -5.27 -9.47 -8.30
C ILE A 9 -5.59 -9.14 -6.84
N GLU A 10 -6.10 -10.15 -6.14
CA GLU A 10 -6.36 -10.08 -4.71
C GLU A 10 -5.06 -10.25 -3.92
N ILE A 11 -4.82 -9.37 -2.96
CA ILE A 11 -3.70 -9.46 -2.03
C ILE A 11 -4.23 -9.43 -0.60
N ASN A 12 -3.93 -10.50 0.12
CA ASN A 12 -4.14 -10.60 1.55
C ASN A 12 -2.82 -10.31 2.27
N PHE A 13 -2.82 -9.34 3.17
CA PHE A 13 -1.65 -9.05 3.99
C PHE A 13 -2.06 -8.51 5.36
N HIS A 14 -1.11 -8.53 6.29
CA HIS A 14 -1.31 -7.99 7.61
C HIS A 14 -0.52 -6.71 7.77
N VAL A 15 -1.07 -5.75 8.51
CA VAL A 15 -0.44 -4.48 8.87
C VAL A 15 -0.41 -4.30 10.38
N GLY A 16 0.49 -3.44 10.83
CA GLY A 16 0.60 -3.05 12.21
C GLY A 16 -0.48 -2.03 12.59
N LYS A 17 -0.60 -1.74 13.88
CA LYS A 17 -1.69 -0.89 14.40
C LYS A 17 -1.51 0.56 13.97
N GLU A 18 -0.28 1.05 13.93
CA GLU A 18 0.00 2.44 13.56
C GLU A 18 -0.31 2.65 12.08
N LEU A 19 0.19 1.76 11.22
CA LEU A 19 -0.08 1.81 9.79
C LEU A 19 -1.58 1.69 9.50
N PHE A 20 -2.28 0.79 10.19
CA PHE A 20 -3.73 0.64 10.07
C PHE A 20 -4.46 1.92 10.44
N SER A 21 -4.13 2.53 11.59
CA SER A 21 -4.74 3.77 12.07
C SER A 21 -4.63 4.89 11.04
N LYS A 22 -3.43 5.11 10.48
CA LYS A 22 -3.21 6.13 9.45
C LYS A 22 -3.98 5.84 8.16
N MET A 23 -4.11 4.57 7.79
CA MET A 23 -4.95 4.18 6.64
C MET A 23 -6.44 4.43 6.91
N SER A 24 -6.92 4.17 8.13
CA SER A 24 -8.32 4.40 8.50
C SER A 24 -8.71 5.87 8.40
N VAL A 25 -7.83 6.80 8.76
CA VAL A 25 -8.07 8.24 8.59
C VAL A 25 -8.38 8.60 7.13
N LEU A 26 -7.66 8.01 6.18
CA LEU A 26 -7.94 8.20 4.75
C LEU A 26 -9.22 7.49 4.29
N GLN A 27 -9.57 6.37 4.91
CA GLN A 27 -10.84 5.66 4.65
C GLN A 27 -12.04 6.47 5.12
N ASP A 28 -11.94 7.13 6.27
CA ASP A 28 -12.95 8.03 6.80
C ASP A 28 -13.14 9.24 5.86
N ALA A 29 -12.07 9.67 5.19
CA ALA A 29 -12.11 10.68 4.12
C ALA A 29 -12.59 10.14 2.75
N GLY A 30 -12.99 8.86 2.66
CA GLY A 30 -13.59 8.25 1.48
C GLY A 30 -12.62 7.46 0.57
N LEU A 31 -11.34 7.33 0.92
CA LEU A 31 -10.38 6.52 0.15
C LEU A 31 -10.36 5.07 0.65
N ASN A 32 -10.77 4.12 -0.19
CA ASN A 32 -10.61 2.71 0.17
C ASN A 32 -9.14 2.26 0.21
N SER A 33 -8.86 1.21 0.98
CA SER A 33 -7.52 0.64 1.16
C SER A 33 -6.81 0.27 -0.14
N SER A 34 -7.57 -0.21 -1.14
CA SER A 34 -7.01 -0.59 -2.44
C SER A 34 -6.54 0.64 -3.22
N ALA A 35 -7.26 1.76 -3.14
CA ALA A 35 -6.85 3.03 -3.73
C ALA A 35 -5.58 3.56 -3.07
N ILE A 36 -5.51 3.52 -1.73
CA ILE A 36 -4.32 3.91 -0.97
C ILE A 36 -3.11 3.08 -1.40
N ALA A 37 -3.26 1.76 -1.47
CA ALA A 37 -2.20 0.85 -1.90
C ALA A 37 -1.73 1.12 -3.34
N ARG A 38 -2.65 1.31 -4.28
CA ARG A 38 -2.29 1.66 -5.67
C ARG A 38 -1.56 2.99 -5.76
N LEU A 39 -1.99 4.01 -5.00
CA LEU A 39 -1.31 5.29 -4.93
C LEU A 39 0.10 5.13 -4.37
N ALA A 40 0.25 4.40 -3.28
CA ALA A 40 1.55 4.13 -2.67
C ALA A 40 2.51 3.43 -3.66
N ILE A 41 2.06 2.37 -4.33
CA ILE A 41 2.85 1.66 -5.34
C ILE A 41 3.32 2.60 -6.46
N ARG A 42 2.41 3.43 -6.99
CA ARG A 42 2.72 4.32 -8.12
C ARG A 42 3.57 5.52 -7.73
N LYS A 43 3.37 6.08 -6.54
CA LYS A 43 4.03 7.33 -6.10
C LYS A 43 5.36 7.08 -5.39
N CYS A 44 5.54 5.90 -4.81
CA CYS A 44 6.73 5.57 -4.03
C CYS A 44 7.62 4.51 -4.70
N SER A 45 7.34 4.10 -5.95
CA SER A 45 8.17 3.11 -6.69
C SER A 45 9.63 3.54 -6.84
N GLU A 46 9.89 4.84 -6.93
CA GLU A 46 11.23 5.41 -7.07
C GLU A 46 11.79 5.96 -5.75
N SER A 47 10.97 5.95 -4.69
CA SER A 47 11.37 6.48 -3.38
C SER A 47 12.20 5.47 -2.60
N ARG A 48 13.08 5.97 -1.73
CA ARG A 48 13.68 5.14 -0.68
C ARG A 48 12.59 4.75 0.30
N LEU A 49 12.28 3.45 0.39
CA LEU A 49 11.24 2.95 1.27
C LEU A 49 11.71 2.92 2.72
N ASP A 50 10.82 3.33 3.62
CA ASP A 50 11.05 3.30 5.05
C ASP A 50 11.22 1.86 5.55
N GLU A 51 11.97 1.67 6.61
CA GLU A 51 12.09 0.36 7.28
C GLU A 51 10.80 0.01 8.02
N GLU A 52 10.55 -1.28 8.23
CA GLU A 52 9.43 -1.68 9.09
C GLU A 52 9.75 -1.36 10.54
N SER A 53 8.92 -0.51 11.16
CA SER A 53 9.05 -0.11 12.56
C SER A 53 8.26 -0.99 13.53
N GLU A 54 7.34 -1.81 13.02
CA GLU A 54 6.41 -2.58 13.85
C GLU A 54 6.84 -4.05 13.99
N SER A 55 6.87 -4.55 15.22
CA SER A 55 7.23 -5.95 15.54
C SER A 55 6.08 -6.94 15.35
N ALA A 56 4.84 -6.47 15.16
CA ALA A 56 3.65 -7.29 15.01
C ALA A 56 2.66 -6.69 14.00
N PHE A 57 1.98 -7.58 13.27
CA PHE A 57 1.00 -7.22 12.24
C PHE A 57 -0.37 -7.87 12.54
N PRO A 58 -1.15 -7.36 13.51
CA PRO A 58 -2.40 -8.00 13.92
C PRO A 58 -3.57 -7.72 12.98
N GLN A 59 -3.52 -6.66 12.17
CA GLN A 59 -4.66 -6.22 11.36
C GLN A 59 -4.59 -6.81 9.96
N ARG A 60 -5.58 -7.63 9.58
CA ARG A 60 -5.66 -8.19 8.23
C ARG A 60 -6.35 -7.21 7.27
N LEU A 61 -5.73 -6.98 6.12
CA LEU A 61 -6.28 -6.20 5.02
C LEU A 61 -6.38 -7.04 3.74
N LEU A 62 -7.47 -6.81 3.01
CA LEU A 62 -7.75 -7.39 1.70
C LEU A 62 -7.75 -6.28 0.66
N LEU A 63 -6.91 -6.40 -0.36
CA LEU A 63 -6.73 -5.40 -1.40
C LEU A 63 -6.88 -5.98 -2.80
N TYR A 64 -7.31 -5.13 -3.73
CA TYR A 64 -7.41 -5.45 -5.14
C TYR A 64 -6.52 -4.52 -5.97
N LEU A 65 -5.47 -5.08 -6.56
CA LEU A 65 -4.56 -4.36 -7.47
C LEU A 65 -4.88 -4.71 -8.92
N HIS A 66 -4.65 -3.80 -9.85
CA HIS A 66 -4.62 -4.15 -11.27
C HIS A 66 -3.32 -4.90 -11.58
N ALA A 67 -3.31 -5.59 -12.72
CA ALA A 67 -2.17 -6.38 -13.17
C ALA A 67 -0.87 -5.56 -13.21
N ASP A 68 -0.93 -4.30 -13.67
CA ASP A 68 0.24 -3.44 -13.78
C ASP A 68 0.80 -3.04 -12.41
N GLU A 69 -0.04 -2.73 -11.42
CA GLU A 69 0.45 -2.43 -10.06
C GLU A 69 0.98 -3.68 -9.36
N ALA A 70 0.36 -4.84 -9.57
CA ALA A 70 0.85 -6.08 -9.02
C ALA A 70 2.23 -6.44 -9.59
N LYS A 71 2.42 -6.25 -10.90
CA LYS A 71 3.71 -6.44 -11.57
C LYS A 71 4.76 -5.46 -11.04
N LEU A 72 4.40 -4.18 -10.89
CA LEU A 72 5.31 -3.19 -10.32
C LEU A 72 5.69 -3.55 -8.88
N LEU A 73 4.74 -4.02 -8.08
CA LEU A 73 5.01 -4.50 -6.72
C LEU A 73 5.99 -5.69 -6.71
N ASP A 74 5.87 -6.62 -7.66
CA ASP A 74 6.83 -7.72 -7.84
C ASP A 74 8.24 -7.22 -8.15
N GLU A 75 8.35 -6.30 -9.10
CA GLU A 75 9.64 -5.72 -9.50
C GLU A 75 10.30 -4.97 -8.33
N LEU A 76 9.51 -4.23 -7.55
CA LEU A 76 9.99 -3.52 -6.36
C LEU A 76 10.45 -4.47 -5.26
N ALA A 77 9.70 -5.55 -5.02
CA ALA A 77 10.10 -6.57 -4.03
C ALA A 77 11.43 -7.22 -4.43
N ALA A 78 11.56 -7.63 -5.70
CA ALA A 78 12.79 -8.21 -6.23
C ALA A 78 13.98 -7.25 -6.12
N LYS A 79 13.80 -5.96 -6.46
CA LYS A 79 14.86 -4.94 -6.39
C LYS A 79 15.37 -4.71 -4.97
N GLN A 80 14.53 -4.87 -3.96
CA GLN A 80 14.90 -4.66 -2.56
C GLN A 80 15.47 -5.91 -1.88
N GLY A 81 15.54 -7.04 -2.59
CA GLY A 81 15.90 -8.33 -2.00
C GLY A 81 14.80 -8.89 -1.09
N ASP A 82 13.60 -8.30 -1.13
CA ASP A 82 12.46 -8.72 -0.34
C ASP A 82 11.82 -9.95 -0.98
N ARG A 83 11.65 -11.03 -0.19
CA ARG A 83 11.02 -12.26 -0.68
C ARG A 83 9.50 -12.20 -0.66
N LEU A 84 8.89 -11.18 -0.05
CA LEU A 84 7.45 -11.13 0.21
C LEU A 84 6.84 -9.79 -0.23
N ARG A 85 5.90 -9.84 -1.19
CA ARG A 85 5.12 -8.67 -1.64
C ARG A 85 4.50 -7.89 -0.48
N ALA A 86 4.02 -8.60 0.53
CA ALA A 86 3.40 -8.01 1.72
C ALA A 86 4.34 -7.06 2.47
N HIS A 87 5.62 -7.40 2.56
CA HIS A 87 6.65 -6.58 3.21
C HIS A 87 6.86 -5.28 2.43
N THR A 88 7.17 -5.39 1.14
CA THR A 88 7.34 -4.23 0.26
C THR A 88 6.10 -3.35 0.21
N LEU A 89 4.90 -3.94 0.21
CA LEU A 89 3.64 -3.21 0.21
C LEU A 89 3.42 -2.41 1.49
N ARG A 90 3.72 -2.98 2.67
CA ARG A 90 3.65 -2.24 3.93
C ARG A 90 4.57 -1.03 3.91
N ARG A 91 5.81 -1.23 3.48
CA ARG A 91 6.82 -0.16 3.40
C ARG A 91 6.41 0.93 2.41
N LEU A 92 5.87 0.56 1.25
CA LEU A 92 5.31 1.52 0.28
C LEU A 92 4.20 2.37 0.89
N ILE A 93 3.22 1.73 1.57
CA ILE A 93 2.10 2.45 2.18
C ILE A 93 2.60 3.35 3.31
N ALA A 94 3.49 2.85 4.17
CA ALA A 94 4.08 3.64 5.25
C ALA A 94 4.80 4.88 4.72
N THR A 95 5.63 4.71 3.68
CA THR A 95 6.33 5.80 3.01
C THR A 95 5.39 6.79 2.36
N TYR A 96 4.34 6.32 1.69
CA TYR A 96 3.32 7.20 1.11
C TYR A 96 2.65 8.06 2.18
N LEU A 97 2.20 7.45 3.28
CA LEU A 97 1.53 8.16 4.37
C LEU A 97 2.48 9.13 5.08
N ARG A 98 3.76 8.79 5.21
CA ARG A 98 4.77 9.68 5.79
C ARG A 98 5.05 10.88 4.88
N ILE A 99 5.27 10.66 3.59
CA ILE A 99 5.54 11.75 2.63
C ILE A 99 4.38 12.75 2.61
N HIS A 100 3.14 12.25 2.76
CA HIS A 100 1.93 13.06 2.70
C HIS A 100 1.33 13.40 4.07
N SER A 101 2.04 13.21 5.18
CA SER A 101 1.47 13.33 6.53
C SER A 101 0.85 14.71 6.78
N SER A 102 1.50 15.79 6.37
CA SER A 102 1.00 17.15 6.52
C SER A 102 -0.30 17.41 5.74
N SER A 103 -0.45 16.79 4.57
CA SER A 103 -1.69 16.90 3.77
C SER A 103 -2.81 16.07 4.37
N ILE A 104 -2.49 14.94 4.99
CA ILE A 104 -3.46 14.08 5.69
C ILE A 104 -3.95 14.79 6.96
N GLU A 105 -3.03 15.38 7.72
CA GLU A 105 -3.36 16.15 8.94
C GLU A 105 -4.26 17.34 8.62
N ALA A 106 -4.08 18.02 7.49
CA ALA A 106 -4.92 19.16 7.08
C ALA A 106 -6.37 18.80 6.69
N LEU A 107 -6.72 17.50 6.61
CA LEU A 107 -8.10 17.07 6.36
C LEU A 107 -8.99 17.14 7.62
N PHE A 108 -8.40 17.40 8.80
CA PHE A 108 -9.05 17.37 10.11
C PHE A 108 -8.62 18.58 10.96
#